data_AF-A0A933DBR6-F1
#
_entry.id   AF-A0A933DBR6-F1
#
_cell.length_a   1.000
_cell.length_b   1.000
_cell.length_c   1.000
_cell.angle_alpha   90.00
_cell.angle_beta   90.00
_cell.angle_gamma   90.00
#
_symmetry.space_group_name_H-M   'P 1'
#
loop_
_entity.id
_entity.type
_entity.pdbx_description
1 polymer ?
#
loop_
_entity_poly.entity_id
_entity_poly.type
_entity_poly.pdbx_seq_one_letter_code
_entity_poly.pdbx_strand_id
1 'polypeptide(L)'
;MVYKKNKRGKKQRPTRFYHNFRLTMLLILVPIIIGAAAIYYALSGPLAAQLASFGSNRLITDNWETAYAYLANGQPDYGPRSAFYRLKVGQNLDWVVQHFSVDAAELQKANPGLIAYNTTVAVPPVEKPLQPFGTTSGNVSSLVVREVDGMLHLSNDFRNPKVSTTIPEIAQFLDRYGAITKIADKHYRINLSISIEKNVRLDITADSVRKLELSSASNFGITCLCAESAEILIKGTTITSIDPATNQPDTKQEDGRSFIRAISTRMDIINSDISYLGNDLLPDRQDLPILRDGGTYGVSWRISKGTLGQEIATGWVEHSIFHNNRFGAYSFGASGMMWRNNLFSQNEVYGLDPHDDSNNATIENNRFIKNGKHGFIVSKRCNYNVIRNNISVDNQLHGYMLHE
;
A
#
# COMPACT_ATOMS: atom_id res chain seq x y z
N MET A 1 -7.03 -101.99 -45.74
CA MET A 1 -5.85 -101.88 -46.65
C MET A 1 -4.72 -101.23 -45.87
N VAL A 2 -3.64 -101.97 -45.62
CA VAL A 2 -2.47 -101.56 -44.83
C VAL A 2 -1.43 -100.96 -45.78
N TYR A 3 -0.74 -99.87 -45.43
CA TYR A 3 0.65 -99.69 -45.88
C TYR A 3 1.54 -98.96 -44.87
N LYS A 4 2.77 -99.48 -44.77
CA LYS A 4 3.78 -99.30 -43.72
C LYS A 4 4.66 -98.04 -43.87
N LYS A 5 5.09 -97.59 -42.69
CA LYS A 5 6.24 -96.75 -42.29
C LYS A 5 7.52 -96.83 -43.12
N ASN A 6 8.28 -95.73 -43.08
CA ASN A 6 9.75 -95.73 -43.17
C ASN A 6 10.39 -94.93 -42.02
N LYS A 7 11.54 -95.42 -41.50
CA LYS A 7 12.33 -94.86 -40.39
C LYS A 7 13.53 -94.04 -40.93
N ARG A 8 13.97 -93.01 -40.19
CA ARG A 8 15.32 -92.42 -40.26
C ARG A 8 15.88 -92.08 -38.87
N GLY A 9 17.20 -92.21 -38.72
CA GLY A 9 17.97 -92.28 -37.47
C GLY A 9 18.35 -90.95 -36.79
N LYS A 10 18.93 -91.10 -35.59
CA LYS A 10 19.27 -90.04 -34.61
C LYS A 10 20.68 -89.45 -34.83
N LYS A 11 20.84 -88.14 -34.56
CA LYS A 11 22.11 -87.44 -34.26
C LYS A 11 21.97 -86.70 -32.91
N GLN A 12 23.00 -86.79 -32.04
CA GLN A 12 23.08 -86.14 -30.72
C GLN A 12 23.31 -84.61 -30.84
N ARG A 13 22.76 -83.83 -29.89
CA ARG A 13 22.82 -82.35 -29.83
C ARG A 13 23.79 -81.86 -28.73
N PRO A 14 24.48 -80.71 -28.91
CA PRO A 14 25.28 -80.08 -27.87
C PRO A 14 24.41 -79.36 -26.81
N THR A 15 24.99 -79.19 -25.62
CA THR A 15 24.37 -78.88 -24.33
C THR A 15 23.81 -77.46 -24.18
N ARG A 16 22.59 -77.38 -23.64
CA ARG A 16 21.71 -76.20 -23.42
C ARG A 16 22.24 -75.07 -22.51
N PHE A 17 23.43 -75.19 -21.91
CA PHE A 17 23.84 -74.31 -20.79
C PHE A 17 24.12 -72.85 -21.20
N TYR A 18 24.79 -72.63 -22.34
CA TYR A 18 25.11 -71.27 -22.82
C TYR A 18 23.91 -70.48 -23.37
N HIS A 19 22.83 -71.16 -23.74
CA HIS A 19 21.64 -70.51 -24.30
C HIS A 19 20.77 -69.86 -23.21
N ASN A 20 20.74 -70.45 -22.01
CA ASN A 20 19.91 -69.95 -20.91
C ASN A 20 20.55 -68.75 -20.20
N PHE A 21 21.87 -68.69 -20.08
CA PHE A 21 22.57 -67.59 -19.38
C PHE A 21 22.40 -66.24 -20.10
N ARG A 22 22.43 -66.22 -21.43
CA ARG A 22 22.16 -65.01 -22.23
C ARG A 22 20.71 -64.54 -22.08
N LEU A 23 19.76 -65.47 -21.98
CA LEU A 23 18.34 -65.14 -21.84
C LEU A 23 18.05 -64.52 -20.46
N THR A 24 18.60 -65.09 -19.39
CA THR A 24 18.42 -64.56 -18.03
C THR A 24 19.09 -63.19 -17.86
N MET A 25 20.25 -62.97 -18.46
CA MET A 25 20.92 -61.67 -18.41
C MET A 25 20.15 -60.60 -19.19
N LEU A 26 19.57 -60.95 -20.36
CA LEU A 26 18.66 -60.08 -21.11
C LEU A 26 17.40 -59.73 -20.31
N LEU A 27 16.80 -60.71 -19.62
CA LEU A 27 15.60 -60.50 -18.81
C LEU A 27 15.83 -59.57 -17.61
N ILE A 28 17.07 -59.46 -17.10
CA ILE A 28 17.42 -58.56 -15.98
C ILE A 28 17.87 -57.19 -16.50
N LEU A 29 18.70 -57.15 -17.56
CA LEU A 29 19.24 -55.90 -18.09
C LEU A 29 18.19 -55.03 -18.78
N VAL A 30 17.26 -55.64 -19.52
CA VAL A 30 16.26 -54.88 -20.28
C VAL A 30 15.39 -54.01 -19.37
N PRO A 31 14.80 -54.52 -18.26
CA PRO A 31 14.04 -53.69 -17.33
C PRO A 31 14.88 -52.60 -16.67
N ILE A 32 16.14 -52.87 -16.32
CA ILE A 32 17.04 -51.90 -15.70
C ILE A 32 17.38 -50.76 -16.66
N ILE A 33 17.69 -51.09 -17.92
CA ILE A 33 18.00 -50.09 -18.95
C ILE A 33 16.76 -49.25 -19.27
N ILE A 34 15.59 -49.88 -19.39
CA ILE A 34 14.32 -49.17 -19.61
C ILE A 34 14.00 -48.26 -18.42
N GLY A 35 14.16 -48.75 -17.19
CA GLY A 35 13.95 -47.97 -15.97
C GLY A 35 14.89 -46.77 -15.86
N ALA A 36 16.18 -46.98 -16.13
CA ALA A 36 17.18 -45.91 -16.14
C ALA A 36 16.90 -44.87 -17.24
N ALA A 37 16.49 -45.30 -18.44
CA ALA A 37 16.12 -44.41 -19.52
C ALA A 37 14.85 -43.60 -19.19
N ALA A 38 13.86 -44.21 -18.54
CA ALA A 38 12.64 -43.52 -18.10
C ALA A 38 12.93 -42.48 -17.01
N ILE A 39 13.77 -42.83 -16.03
CA ILE A 39 14.22 -41.90 -14.98
C ILE A 39 15.03 -40.75 -15.59
N TYR A 40 15.97 -41.06 -16.50
CA TYR A 40 16.73 -40.04 -17.22
C TYR A 40 15.82 -39.12 -18.03
N TYR A 41 14.81 -39.65 -18.73
CA TYR A 41 13.85 -38.84 -19.49
C TYR A 41 13.00 -37.93 -18.58
N ALA A 42 12.60 -38.42 -17.41
CA ALA A 42 11.87 -37.62 -16.43
C ALA A 42 12.74 -36.52 -15.79
N LEU A 43 14.02 -36.80 -15.52
CA LEU A 43 14.94 -35.88 -14.84
C LEU A 43 15.70 -34.93 -15.77
N SER A 44 15.87 -35.28 -17.06
CA SER A 44 16.68 -34.50 -18.02
C SER A 44 15.99 -33.22 -18.52
N GLY A 45 14.72 -33.00 -18.15
CA GLY A 45 13.97 -31.80 -18.53
C GLY A 45 13.05 -31.88 -19.76
N PRO A 46 13.12 -32.83 -20.71
CA PRO A 46 12.19 -32.88 -21.85
C PRO A 46 10.72 -33.04 -21.43
N LEU A 47 10.43 -33.87 -20.43
CA LEU A 47 9.07 -34.04 -19.91
C LEU A 47 8.59 -32.76 -19.22
N ALA A 48 9.44 -32.12 -18.42
CA ALA A 48 9.15 -30.84 -17.79
C ALA A 48 8.95 -29.72 -18.84
N ALA A 49 9.74 -29.69 -19.90
CA ALA A 49 9.63 -28.76 -21.02
C ALA A 49 8.35 -29.00 -21.85
N GLN A 50 7.96 -30.27 -22.07
CA GLN A 50 6.68 -30.59 -22.70
C GLN A 50 5.51 -30.18 -21.82
N LEU A 51 5.52 -30.50 -20.52
CA LEU A 51 4.48 -30.09 -19.58
C LEU A 51 4.40 -28.56 -19.47
N ALA A 52 5.53 -27.86 -19.45
CA ALA A 52 5.59 -26.40 -19.50
C ALA A 52 5.03 -25.85 -20.82
N SER A 53 5.35 -26.46 -21.96
CA SER A 53 4.79 -26.09 -23.26
C SER A 53 3.28 -26.32 -23.33
N PHE A 54 2.77 -27.44 -22.81
CA PHE A 54 1.33 -27.68 -22.69
C PHE A 54 0.66 -26.69 -21.74
N GLY A 55 1.30 -26.34 -20.62
CA GLY A 55 0.85 -25.31 -19.71
C GLY A 55 0.78 -23.92 -20.37
N SER A 56 1.83 -23.53 -21.09
CA SER A 56 1.87 -22.28 -21.86
C SER A 56 0.83 -22.25 -22.96
N ASN A 57 0.66 -23.32 -23.73
CA ASN A 57 -0.36 -23.39 -24.78
C ASN A 57 -1.78 -23.32 -24.23
N ARG A 58 -2.02 -23.83 -23.02
CA ARG A 58 -3.31 -23.72 -22.32
C ARG A 58 -3.59 -22.31 -21.77
N LEU A 59 -2.55 -21.48 -21.64
CA LEU A 59 -2.65 -20.06 -21.28
C LEU A 59 -2.73 -19.13 -22.50
N ILE A 60 -2.50 -19.65 -23.71
CA ILE A 60 -2.83 -18.95 -24.94
C ILE A 60 -4.34 -19.09 -25.14
N THR A 61 -5.08 -18.12 -24.66
CA THR A 61 -6.51 -17.97 -24.99
C THR A 61 -6.64 -17.74 -26.50
N ASP A 62 -7.22 -18.69 -27.22
CA ASP A 62 -7.64 -18.50 -28.62
C ASP A 62 -8.55 -17.27 -28.73
N ASN A 63 -8.33 -16.44 -29.75
CA ASN A 63 -9.06 -15.19 -30.00
C ASN A 63 -8.86 -14.09 -28.93
N TRP A 64 -7.76 -14.10 -28.18
CA TRP A 64 -7.45 -13.01 -27.24
C TRP A 64 -7.34 -11.67 -27.96
N GLU A 65 -6.94 -11.63 -29.23
CA GLU A 65 -6.91 -10.42 -30.05
C GLU A 65 -8.32 -9.89 -30.34
N THR A 66 -9.28 -10.79 -30.56
CA THR A 66 -10.70 -10.41 -30.75
C THR A 66 -11.31 -9.93 -29.44
N ALA A 67 -11.03 -10.62 -28.32
CA ALA A 67 -11.44 -10.16 -27.00
C ALA A 67 -10.79 -8.81 -26.65
N TYR A 68 -9.51 -8.64 -26.96
CA TYR A 68 -8.77 -7.39 -26.80
C TYR A 68 -9.36 -6.27 -27.67
N ALA A 69 -9.66 -6.53 -28.94
CA ALA A 69 -10.28 -5.54 -29.84
C ALA A 69 -11.71 -5.18 -29.42
N TYR A 70 -12.50 -6.16 -28.95
CA TYR A 70 -13.85 -5.93 -28.42
C TYR A 70 -13.81 -5.12 -27.13
N LEU A 71 -12.90 -5.47 -26.21
CA LEU A 71 -12.64 -4.67 -25.01
C LEU A 71 -12.19 -3.28 -25.41
N ALA A 72 -11.16 -3.13 -26.25
CA ALA A 72 -10.62 -1.84 -26.71
C ALA A 72 -11.68 -0.92 -27.33
N ASN A 73 -12.59 -1.45 -28.15
CA ASN A 73 -13.66 -0.69 -28.81
C ASN A 73 -14.84 -0.35 -27.89
N GLY A 74 -15.01 -1.07 -26.79
CA GLY A 74 -16.10 -0.89 -25.82
C GLY A 74 -15.64 -0.41 -24.45
N GLN A 75 -14.38 0.02 -24.30
CA GLN A 75 -13.85 0.43 -23.01
C GLN A 75 -14.63 1.65 -22.50
N PRO A 76 -15.25 1.57 -21.30
CA PRO A 76 -15.59 2.76 -20.53
C PRO A 76 -14.41 3.72 -20.52
N ASP A 77 -14.69 5.03 -20.50
CA ASP A 77 -13.65 6.01 -20.21
C ASP A 77 -13.11 5.75 -18.79
N TYR A 78 -12.01 5.00 -18.74
CA TYR A 78 -11.21 4.70 -17.56
C TYR A 78 -10.23 5.83 -17.24
N GLY A 79 -10.33 6.97 -17.94
CA GLY A 79 -9.63 8.18 -17.61
C GLY A 79 -9.90 8.56 -16.15
N PRO A 80 -8.87 9.07 -15.44
CA PRO A 80 -9.06 9.55 -14.08
C PRO A 80 -10.16 10.61 -14.07
N ARG A 81 -11.11 10.48 -13.14
CA ARG A 81 -12.20 11.44 -12.98
C ARG A 81 -11.89 12.42 -11.87
N SER A 82 -12.56 13.56 -11.91
CA SER A 82 -12.49 14.52 -10.82
C SER A 82 -13.16 13.97 -9.56
N ALA A 83 -12.56 14.26 -8.41
CA ALA A 83 -13.26 14.25 -7.14
C ALA A 83 -14.06 15.54 -6.95
N PHE A 84 -14.87 15.61 -5.90
CA PHE A 84 -15.64 16.80 -5.59
C PHE A 84 -15.29 17.31 -4.19
N TYR A 85 -15.04 18.62 -4.09
CA TYR A 85 -14.66 19.29 -2.86
C TYR A 85 -15.53 20.52 -2.63
N ARG A 86 -16.12 20.64 -1.45
CA ARG A 86 -16.92 21.80 -1.04
C ARG A 86 -16.02 22.85 -0.40
N LEU A 87 -15.91 24.01 -1.04
CA LEU A 87 -15.09 25.11 -0.55
C LEU A 87 -15.54 25.59 0.82
N LYS A 88 -14.58 25.72 1.74
CA LYS A 88 -14.76 26.28 3.08
C LYS A 88 -14.61 27.80 3.04
N VAL A 89 -15.12 28.49 4.07
CA VAL A 89 -14.96 29.95 4.20
C VAL A 89 -13.48 30.30 4.19
N GLY A 90 -13.08 31.28 3.37
CA GLY A 90 -11.67 31.68 3.18
C GLY A 90 -10.95 30.95 2.04
N GLN A 91 -11.56 29.93 1.42
CA GLN A 91 -10.98 29.21 0.29
C GLN A 91 -11.53 29.71 -1.05
N ASN A 92 -10.71 29.60 -2.10
CA ASN A 92 -11.01 29.91 -3.50
C ASN A 92 -10.30 28.90 -4.42
N LEU A 93 -10.40 29.06 -5.74
CA LEU A 93 -9.72 28.15 -6.68
C LEU A 93 -8.19 28.17 -6.56
N ASP A 94 -7.57 29.32 -6.28
CA ASP A 94 -6.11 29.38 -6.10
C ASP A 94 -5.67 28.52 -4.92
N TRP A 95 -6.46 28.52 -3.83
CA TRP A 95 -6.24 27.62 -2.71
C TRP A 95 -6.34 26.16 -3.14
N VAL A 96 -7.34 25.78 -3.94
CA VAL A 96 -7.52 24.39 -4.45
C VAL A 96 -6.33 23.97 -5.32
N VAL A 97 -5.87 24.84 -6.23
CA VAL A 97 -4.68 24.62 -7.07
C VAL A 97 -3.46 24.32 -6.21
N GLN A 98 -3.21 25.16 -5.21
CA GLN A 98 -2.03 25.01 -4.35
C GLN A 98 -2.14 23.78 -3.45
N HIS A 99 -3.28 23.63 -2.79
CA HIS A 99 -3.54 22.55 -1.83
C HIS A 99 -3.49 21.18 -2.49
N PHE A 100 -4.16 20.99 -3.63
CA PHE A 100 -4.19 19.70 -4.32
C PHE A 100 -3.12 19.54 -5.41
N SER A 101 -2.31 20.57 -5.69
CA SER A 101 -1.29 20.57 -6.78
C SER A 101 -1.84 20.05 -8.11
N VAL A 102 -2.93 20.69 -8.54
CA VAL A 102 -3.60 20.46 -9.82
C VAL A 102 -3.32 21.63 -10.77
N ASP A 103 -3.43 21.40 -12.07
CA ASP A 103 -3.30 22.48 -13.05
C ASP A 103 -4.44 23.51 -12.93
N ALA A 104 -4.07 24.79 -12.93
CA ALA A 104 -5.03 25.87 -12.76
C ALA A 104 -5.98 26.02 -13.95
N ALA A 105 -5.50 25.79 -15.18
CA ALA A 105 -6.32 25.89 -16.38
C ALA A 105 -7.29 24.72 -16.48
N GLU A 106 -6.85 23.50 -16.14
CA GLU A 106 -7.73 22.33 -16.07
C GLU A 106 -8.79 22.48 -14.99
N LEU A 107 -8.41 22.94 -13.79
CA LEU A 107 -9.35 23.20 -12.71
C LEU A 107 -10.38 24.27 -13.09
N GLN A 108 -9.95 25.38 -13.71
CA GLN A 108 -10.85 26.43 -14.16
C GLN A 108 -11.79 25.96 -15.28
N LYS A 109 -11.30 25.11 -16.19
CA LYS A 109 -12.10 24.51 -17.26
C LYS A 109 -13.15 23.55 -16.70
N ALA A 110 -12.80 22.76 -15.69
CA ALA A 110 -13.72 21.83 -15.02
C ALA A 110 -14.79 22.56 -14.18
N ASN A 111 -14.52 23.81 -13.78
CA ASN A 111 -15.41 24.60 -12.93
C ASN A 111 -15.71 25.97 -13.56
N PRO A 112 -16.56 26.02 -14.61
CA PRO A 112 -16.92 27.29 -15.24
C PRO A 112 -17.85 28.12 -14.34
N GLY A 113 -17.70 29.44 -14.39
CA GLY A 113 -18.60 30.40 -13.71
C GLY A 113 -18.04 30.97 -12.41
N LEU A 114 -18.90 31.67 -11.67
CA LEU A 114 -18.53 32.31 -10.40
C LEU A 114 -18.42 31.24 -9.30
N ILE A 115 -17.26 31.17 -8.66
CA ILE A 115 -16.98 30.22 -7.58
C ILE A 115 -16.81 30.98 -6.27
N ALA A 116 -17.65 30.66 -5.31
CA ALA A 116 -17.63 31.21 -3.96
C ALA A 116 -17.46 30.09 -2.92
N TYR A 117 -17.23 30.45 -1.66
CA TYR A 117 -17.32 29.47 -0.57
C TYR A 117 -18.68 28.74 -0.60
N ASN A 118 -18.73 27.51 -0.10
CA ASN A 118 -19.83 26.54 -0.25
C ASN A 118 -20.08 25.99 -1.66
N THR A 119 -19.39 26.48 -2.69
CA THR A 119 -19.43 25.84 -4.01
C THR A 119 -18.70 24.50 -3.94
N THR A 120 -19.31 23.45 -4.46
CA THR A 120 -18.63 22.16 -4.69
C THR A 120 -17.93 22.23 -6.04
N VAL A 121 -16.62 22.08 -6.04
CA VAL A 121 -15.77 22.12 -7.23
C VAL A 121 -15.28 20.72 -7.59
N ALA A 122 -15.18 20.44 -8.89
CA ALA A 122 -14.54 19.26 -9.44
C ALA A 122 -13.02 19.44 -9.39
N VAL A 123 -12.32 18.57 -8.68
CA VAL A 123 -10.86 18.60 -8.50
C VAL A 123 -10.25 17.40 -9.22
N PRO A 124 -9.39 17.59 -10.25
CA PRO A 124 -8.71 16.47 -10.90
C PRO A 124 -7.70 15.80 -9.94
N PRO A 125 -7.17 14.61 -10.27
CA PRO A 125 -6.12 13.97 -9.49
C PRO A 125 -4.88 14.83 -9.31
N VAL A 126 -4.10 14.57 -8.25
CA VAL A 126 -2.85 15.30 -8.02
C VAL A 126 -1.85 15.02 -9.15
N GLU A 127 -1.12 16.04 -9.59
CA GLU A 127 -0.19 15.91 -10.72
C GLU A 127 1.27 15.84 -10.28
N LYS A 128 1.58 16.37 -9.09
CA LYS A 128 2.94 16.49 -8.57
C LYS A 128 2.99 16.49 -7.05
N PRO A 129 4.10 16.01 -6.45
CA PRO A 129 4.29 16.06 -5.02
C PRO A 129 4.46 17.49 -4.50
N LEU A 130 4.14 17.70 -3.22
CA LEU A 130 4.47 18.89 -2.46
C LEU A 130 5.99 19.09 -2.50
N GLN A 131 6.41 20.32 -2.80
CA GLN A 131 7.80 20.72 -2.67
C GLN A 131 8.02 21.30 -1.28
N PRO A 132 9.10 20.92 -0.55
CA PRO A 132 9.42 21.50 0.73
C PRO A 132 9.41 23.03 0.67
N PHE A 133 8.83 23.69 1.67
CA PHE A 133 8.99 25.14 1.76
C PHE A 133 10.44 25.49 2.14
N GLY A 134 10.93 26.65 1.69
CA GLY A 134 12.30 27.08 1.99
C GLY A 134 12.51 27.50 3.45
N THR A 135 11.55 28.23 4.02
CA THR A 135 11.55 28.65 5.43
C THR A 135 10.16 28.52 6.02
N THR A 136 10.06 28.36 7.33
CA THR A 136 8.77 28.44 8.02
C THR A 136 8.16 29.82 7.83
N SER A 137 6.85 29.93 8.03
CA SER A 137 6.13 31.20 7.93
C SER A 137 6.37 32.12 9.14
N GLY A 138 7.00 31.62 10.21
CA GLY A 138 7.34 32.40 11.41
C GLY A 138 6.14 32.83 12.26
N ASN A 139 4.96 32.26 12.01
CA ASN A 139 3.70 32.61 12.67
C ASN A 139 3.07 31.41 13.41
N VAL A 140 3.85 30.42 13.86
CA VAL A 140 3.34 29.27 14.64
C VAL A 140 2.57 29.70 15.89
N SER A 141 2.91 30.86 16.47
CA SER A 141 2.23 31.43 17.64
C SER A 141 0.80 31.89 17.37
N SER A 142 0.37 32.00 16.11
CA SER A 142 -1.02 32.31 15.74
C SER A 142 -1.93 31.08 15.76
N LEU A 143 -1.37 29.88 15.97
CA LEU A 143 -2.16 28.65 16.06
C LEU A 143 -3.04 28.65 17.31
N VAL A 144 -4.29 28.24 17.13
CA VAL A 144 -5.19 27.97 18.25
C VAL A 144 -4.97 26.53 18.69
N VAL A 145 -4.52 26.34 19.94
CA VAL A 145 -4.34 25.03 20.56
C VAL A 145 -5.58 24.69 21.38
N ARG A 146 -6.21 23.55 21.09
CA ARG A 146 -7.31 22.99 21.90
C ARG A 146 -6.92 21.60 22.38
N GLU A 147 -7.16 21.31 23.64
CA GLU A 147 -7.01 19.97 24.19
C GLU A 147 -8.38 19.31 24.27
N VAL A 148 -8.55 18.22 23.52
CA VAL A 148 -9.80 17.47 23.46
C VAL A 148 -9.45 15.99 23.52
N ASP A 149 -10.02 15.27 24.48
CA ASP A 149 -9.88 13.81 24.60
C ASP A 149 -8.42 13.30 24.60
N GLY A 150 -7.52 14.04 25.26
CA GLY A 150 -6.09 13.69 25.35
C GLY A 150 -5.28 13.95 24.08
N MET A 151 -5.84 14.69 23.12
CA MET A 151 -5.17 15.13 21.90
C MET A 151 -5.09 16.66 21.82
N LEU A 152 -3.96 17.16 21.35
CA LEU A 152 -3.77 18.59 21.08
C LEU A 152 -4.10 18.89 19.62
N HIS A 153 -5.10 19.73 19.40
CA HIS A 153 -5.52 20.20 18.10
C HIS A 153 -4.90 21.57 17.82
N LEU A 154 -4.04 21.66 16.81
CA LEU A 154 -3.37 22.87 16.37
C LEU A 154 -4.06 23.37 15.10
N SER A 155 -4.92 24.37 15.24
CA SER A 155 -5.78 24.85 14.15
C SER A 155 -5.45 26.28 13.73
N ASN A 156 -5.58 26.55 12.43
CA ASN A 156 -5.57 27.89 11.85
C ASN A 156 -6.78 28.12 10.94
N ASP A 157 -7.50 29.23 11.10
CA ASP A 157 -8.64 29.57 10.24
C ASP A 157 -8.17 29.84 8.79
N PHE A 158 -8.94 29.38 7.79
CA PHE A 158 -8.61 29.61 6.37
C PHE A 158 -8.61 31.08 5.95
N ARG A 159 -9.22 31.97 6.74
CA ARG A 159 -9.16 33.43 6.53
C ARG A 159 -7.83 34.05 6.97
N ASN A 160 -7.06 33.35 7.80
CA ASN A 160 -5.76 33.81 8.25
C ASN A 160 -4.67 33.41 7.26
N PRO A 161 -3.52 34.10 7.24
CA PRO A 161 -2.33 33.62 6.52
C PRO A 161 -1.99 32.19 6.94
N LYS A 162 -1.61 31.36 5.96
CA LYS A 162 -1.24 29.96 6.18
C LYS A 162 -0.05 29.87 7.14
N VAL A 163 -0.07 28.87 8.02
CA VAL A 163 1.05 28.54 8.90
C VAL A 163 1.81 27.37 8.27
N SER A 164 3.03 27.59 7.80
CA SER A 164 3.96 26.57 7.31
C SER A 164 5.02 26.34 8.36
N THR A 165 5.03 25.15 8.97
CA THR A 165 5.83 24.85 10.16
C THR A 165 6.51 23.47 10.09
N THR A 166 7.35 23.16 11.08
CA THR A 166 8.13 21.92 11.20
C THR A 166 7.99 21.31 12.59
N ILE A 167 8.38 20.04 12.77
CA ILE A 167 8.37 19.41 14.10
C ILE A 167 9.20 20.18 15.14
N PRO A 168 10.43 20.67 14.87
CA PRO A 168 11.16 21.47 15.85
C PRO A 168 10.42 22.74 16.32
N GLU A 169 9.77 23.44 15.39
CA GLU A 169 9.03 24.67 15.71
C GLU A 169 7.76 24.37 16.51
N ILE A 170 7.01 23.33 16.13
CA ILE A 170 5.86 22.85 16.92
C ILE A 170 6.31 22.33 18.29
N ALA A 171 7.43 21.62 18.38
CA ALA A 171 7.95 21.11 19.65
C ALA A 171 8.25 22.25 20.63
N GLN A 172 8.88 23.32 20.14
CA GLN A 172 9.11 24.53 20.95
C GLN A 172 7.79 25.21 21.33
N PHE A 173 6.85 25.33 20.40
CA PHE A 173 5.55 25.95 20.65
C PHE A 173 4.70 25.17 21.67
N LEU A 174 4.84 23.84 21.70
CA LEU A 174 4.11 22.94 22.59
C LEU A 174 4.91 22.52 23.83
N ASP A 175 6.04 23.17 24.15
CA ASP A 175 6.94 22.77 25.23
C ASP A 175 6.22 22.60 26.58
N ARG A 176 5.29 23.52 26.90
CA ARG A 176 4.47 23.47 28.13
C ARG A 176 3.60 22.23 28.27
N TYR A 177 3.31 21.53 27.17
CA TYR A 177 2.51 20.31 27.16
C TYR A 177 3.37 19.05 27.24
N GLY A 178 4.68 19.14 27.01
CA GLY A 178 5.55 17.96 26.85
C GLY A 178 5.17 17.08 25.66
N ALA A 179 4.43 17.63 24.69
CA ALA A 179 3.84 16.87 23.60
C ALA A 179 4.87 16.28 22.64
N ILE A 180 5.99 16.98 22.44
CA ILE A 180 7.08 16.53 21.56
C ILE A 180 8.41 16.75 22.28
N THR A 181 9.24 15.71 22.37
CA THR A 181 10.58 15.79 22.94
C THR A 181 11.63 15.67 21.84
N LYS A 182 12.65 16.53 21.87
CA LYS A 182 13.86 16.34 21.08
C LYS A 182 14.74 15.29 21.77
N ILE A 183 14.91 14.13 21.13
CA ILE A 183 15.72 13.01 21.65
C ILE A 183 17.20 13.22 21.31
N ALA A 184 17.48 13.63 20.07
CA ALA A 184 18.81 13.95 19.58
C ALA A 184 18.72 14.96 18.43
N ASP A 185 19.84 15.24 17.76
CA ASP A 185 19.81 16.05 16.55
C ASP A 185 18.92 15.40 15.48
N LYS A 186 17.95 16.16 14.96
CA LYS A 186 16.95 15.71 13.96
C LYS A 186 16.19 14.44 14.37
N HIS A 187 16.11 14.14 15.66
CA HIS A 187 15.39 12.99 16.20
C HIS A 187 14.42 13.47 17.27
N TYR A 188 13.13 13.31 16.99
CA TYR A 188 12.04 13.77 17.85
C TYR A 188 11.11 12.62 18.20
N ARG A 189 10.42 12.74 19.33
CA ARG A 189 9.37 11.82 19.78
C ARG A 189 8.10 12.60 20.08
N ILE A 190 6.98 12.16 19.53
CA ILE A 190 5.64 12.61 19.89
C ILE A 190 5.19 11.77 21.10
N ASN A 191 4.98 12.41 22.25
CA ASN A 191 4.53 11.77 23.49
C ASN A 191 3.03 11.95 23.75
N LEU A 192 2.42 12.96 23.13
CA LEU A 192 0.98 13.22 23.17
C LEU A 192 0.45 13.33 21.75
N SER A 193 -0.74 12.80 21.51
CA SER A 193 -1.39 12.91 20.21
C SER A 193 -1.54 14.37 19.78
N ILE A 194 -1.20 14.64 18.53
CA ILE A 194 -1.38 15.96 17.92
C ILE A 194 -2.21 15.85 16.65
N SER A 195 -3.09 16.83 16.42
CA SER A 195 -3.84 17.01 15.18
C SER A 195 -3.44 18.35 14.54
N ILE A 196 -2.95 18.32 13.30
CA ILE A 196 -2.66 19.51 12.50
C ILE A 196 -3.91 19.86 11.68
N GLU A 197 -4.48 21.05 11.87
CA GLU A 197 -5.82 21.35 11.34
C GLU A 197 -5.91 22.59 10.46
N LYS A 198 -6.67 22.45 9.38
CA LYS A 198 -7.09 23.55 8.47
C LYS A 198 -5.90 24.22 7.79
N ASN A 199 -5.76 25.55 7.90
CA ASN A 199 -4.79 26.32 7.13
C ASN A 199 -3.36 26.24 7.69
N VAL A 200 -2.92 25.02 7.97
CA VAL A 200 -1.63 24.65 8.51
C VAL A 200 -0.99 23.63 7.58
N ARG A 201 0.30 23.83 7.33
CA ARG A 201 1.17 22.90 6.62
C ARG A 201 2.31 22.48 7.52
N LEU A 202 2.54 21.19 7.64
CA LEU A 202 3.65 20.60 8.38
C LEU A 202 4.61 19.88 7.42
N ASP A 203 5.84 20.37 7.32
CA ASP A 203 6.92 19.69 6.61
C ASP A 203 7.81 18.93 7.61
N ILE A 204 7.96 17.63 7.40
CA ILE A 204 8.78 16.69 8.16
C ILE A 204 9.87 16.17 7.20
N THR A 205 10.92 16.97 7.02
CA THR A 205 11.98 16.68 6.05
C THR A 205 13.29 16.32 6.73
N ALA A 206 14.14 15.55 6.06
CA ALA A 206 15.48 15.16 6.50
C ALA A 206 16.39 16.34 6.93
N ASP A 207 16.06 17.56 6.49
CA ASP A 207 16.76 18.79 6.86
C ASP A 207 16.57 19.11 8.34
N SER A 208 15.36 18.87 8.87
CA SER A 208 14.98 19.19 10.26
C SER A 208 14.68 17.96 11.12
N VAL A 209 14.23 16.86 10.50
CA VAL A 209 13.81 15.61 11.15
C VAL A 209 14.26 14.43 10.29
N ARG A 210 15.18 13.61 10.79
CA ARG A 210 15.56 12.33 10.18
C ARG A 210 14.85 11.14 10.82
N LYS A 211 14.51 11.25 12.10
CA LYS A 211 13.76 10.22 12.82
C LYS A 211 12.63 10.86 13.63
N LEU A 212 11.42 10.35 13.45
CA LEU A 212 10.25 10.70 14.26
C LEU A 212 9.71 9.45 14.93
N GLU A 213 9.61 9.46 16.24
CA GLU A 213 9.03 8.39 17.02
C GLU A 213 7.62 8.78 17.50
N LEU A 214 6.68 7.85 17.45
CA LEU A 214 5.36 8.00 18.05
C LEU A 214 5.29 7.08 19.27
N SER A 215 5.16 7.66 20.47
CA SER A 215 5.07 6.85 21.69
C SER A 215 3.85 5.94 21.63
N SER A 216 4.02 4.65 21.87
CA SER A 216 2.93 3.69 22.15
C SER A 216 3.31 2.82 23.32
N ALA A 217 2.39 2.66 24.28
CA ALA A 217 2.59 1.85 25.46
C ALA A 217 1.42 0.89 25.66
N SER A 218 1.69 -0.17 26.43
CA SER A 218 0.67 -1.15 26.83
C SER A 218 -0.58 -0.49 27.41
N ASN A 219 -1.72 -1.18 27.33
CA ASN A 219 -3.03 -0.66 27.76
C ASN A 219 -3.45 0.60 26.98
N PHE A 220 -3.13 0.66 25.69
CA PHE A 220 -3.58 1.68 24.76
C PHE A 220 -3.06 3.08 25.09
N GLY A 221 -1.82 3.17 25.57
CA GLY A 221 -1.07 4.42 25.67
C GLY A 221 -0.60 4.88 24.29
N ILE A 222 -1.53 5.20 23.40
CA ILE A 222 -1.28 5.48 21.98
C ILE A 222 -1.12 6.96 21.68
N THR A 223 -0.29 7.27 20.69
CA THR A 223 -0.20 8.59 20.08
C THR A 223 -0.59 8.56 18.60
N CYS A 224 -1.09 9.69 18.11
CA CYS A 224 -1.30 9.93 16.68
C CYS A 224 -0.56 11.18 16.23
N LEU A 225 0.11 11.07 15.08
CA LEU A 225 0.31 12.22 14.21
C LEU A 225 -0.91 12.31 13.28
N CYS A 226 -1.89 13.09 13.72
CA CYS A 226 -3.16 13.26 13.05
C CYS A 226 -3.18 14.59 12.29
N ALA A 227 -4.05 14.68 11.29
CA ALA A 227 -4.29 15.91 10.55
C ALA A 227 -5.73 15.97 10.05
N GLU A 228 -6.31 17.16 10.01
CA GLU A 228 -7.65 17.41 9.47
C GLU A 228 -7.70 18.64 8.58
N SER A 229 -8.07 18.49 7.30
CA SER A 229 -8.11 19.60 6.33
C SER A 229 -6.79 20.37 6.19
N ALA A 230 -5.65 19.71 6.37
CA ALA A 230 -4.32 20.31 6.40
C ALA A 230 -3.42 19.81 5.24
N GLU A 231 -2.16 20.23 5.25
CA GLU A 231 -1.12 19.70 4.36
C GLU A 231 0.04 19.12 5.17
N ILE A 232 0.45 17.89 4.85
CA ILE A 232 1.59 17.22 5.47
C ILE A 232 2.56 16.77 4.38
N LEU A 233 3.85 17.08 4.53
CA LEU A 233 4.92 16.50 3.70
C LEU A 233 5.89 15.74 4.59
N ILE A 234 6.05 14.44 4.35
CA ILE A 234 7.09 13.60 4.97
C ILE A 234 8.12 13.28 3.89
N LYS A 235 9.37 13.73 4.05
CA LYS A 235 10.40 13.56 3.01
C LYS A 235 11.79 13.23 3.56
N GLY A 236 12.30 12.04 3.23
CA GLY A 236 13.64 11.62 3.66
C GLY A 236 13.73 11.27 5.15
N THR A 237 12.62 10.82 5.74
CA THR A 237 12.47 10.65 7.20
C THR A 237 12.13 9.20 7.52
N THR A 238 12.64 8.69 8.65
CA THR A 238 12.16 7.44 9.26
C THR A 238 11.10 7.76 10.31
N ILE A 239 9.94 7.14 10.24
CA ILE A 239 8.87 7.27 11.23
C ILE A 239 8.50 5.89 11.78
N THR A 240 8.50 5.77 13.11
CA THR A 240 8.17 4.50 13.76
C THR A 240 7.47 4.70 15.10
N SER A 241 6.79 3.67 15.61
CA SER A 241 6.36 3.67 17.00
C SER A 241 7.52 3.39 17.96
N ILE A 242 7.35 3.72 19.23
CA ILE A 242 8.31 3.37 20.27
C ILE A 242 7.58 3.09 21.59
N ASP A 243 7.95 1.99 22.25
CA ASP A 243 7.58 1.75 23.64
C ASP A 243 8.58 2.47 24.56
N PRO A 244 8.18 3.51 25.31
CA PRO A 244 9.10 4.24 26.19
C PRO A 244 9.68 3.38 27.32
N ALA A 245 9.01 2.29 27.71
CA ALA A 245 9.49 1.42 28.78
C ALA A 245 10.70 0.56 28.35
N THR A 246 10.73 0.14 27.09
CA THR A 246 11.79 -0.70 26.52
C THR A 246 12.73 0.06 25.58
N ASN A 247 12.31 1.25 25.13
CA ASN A 247 12.96 2.05 24.10
C ASN A 247 13.22 1.25 22.81
N GLN A 248 12.28 0.38 22.46
CA GLN A 248 12.26 -0.41 21.22
C GLN A 248 10.98 -0.10 20.44
N PRO A 249 10.96 -0.37 19.11
CA PRO A 249 9.72 -0.28 18.34
C PRO A 249 8.61 -1.12 18.98
N ASP A 250 7.39 -0.59 18.98
CA ASP A 250 6.26 -1.32 19.51
C ASP A 250 5.81 -2.39 18.50
N THR A 251 5.89 -3.64 18.92
CA THR A 251 5.60 -4.81 18.08
C THR A 251 4.23 -5.41 18.38
N LYS A 252 3.51 -4.88 19.37
CA LYS A 252 2.20 -5.39 19.79
C LYS A 252 1.13 -4.44 19.30
N GLN A 253 0.33 -4.90 18.34
CA GLN A 253 -0.74 -4.08 17.78
C GLN A 253 -2.04 -4.22 18.60
N GLU A 254 -2.19 -5.34 19.32
CA GLU A 254 -3.39 -5.73 20.06
C GLU A 254 -3.68 -4.83 21.27
N ASP A 255 -2.65 -4.27 21.90
CA ASP A 255 -2.76 -3.34 23.02
C ASP A 255 -2.69 -1.87 22.60
N GLY A 256 -2.80 -1.61 21.30
CA GLY A 256 -2.83 -0.28 20.72
C GLY A 256 -1.44 0.22 20.37
N ARG A 257 -1.13 0.19 19.07
CA ARG A 257 0.09 0.77 18.50
C ARG A 257 -0.22 2.08 17.78
N SER A 258 0.67 3.05 17.92
CA SER A 258 0.54 4.41 17.38
C SER A 258 0.46 4.44 15.86
N PHE A 259 -0.13 5.50 15.31
CA PHE A 259 -0.46 5.57 13.88
C PHE A 259 -0.43 7.01 13.34
N ILE A 260 -0.50 7.13 12.01
CA ILE A 260 -0.63 8.40 11.30
C ILE A 260 -1.99 8.42 10.58
N ARG A 261 -2.73 9.52 10.71
CA ARG A 261 -4.05 9.65 10.08
C ARG A 261 -4.29 11.05 9.52
N ALA A 262 -4.58 11.11 8.23
CA ALA A 262 -4.90 12.32 7.49
C ALA A 262 -6.39 12.31 7.11
N ILE A 263 -7.21 13.12 7.79
CA ILE A 263 -8.63 13.31 7.51
C ILE A 263 -8.82 14.51 6.57
N SER A 264 -9.44 14.31 5.41
CA SER A 264 -9.74 15.35 4.42
C SER A 264 -8.52 16.24 4.12
N THR A 265 -7.34 15.61 4.15
CA THR A 265 -6.02 16.24 4.21
C THR A 265 -5.23 15.79 2.99
N ARG A 266 -4.37 16.68 2.49
CA ARG A 266 -3.29 16.25 1.61
C ARG A 266 -2.08 15.82 2.43
N MET A 267 -1.62 14.59 2.22
CA MET A 267 -0.40 14.10 2.84
C MET A 267 0.48 13.38 1.81
N ASP A 268 1.71 13.87 1.65
CA ASP A 268 2.70 13.29 0.74
C ASP A 268 3.82 12.61 1.54
N ILE A 269 4.25 11.42 1.12
CA ILE A 269 5.34 10.63 1.75
C ILE A 269 6.36 10.23 0.69
N ILE A 270 7.57 10.75 0.80
CA ILE A 270 8.58 10.65 -0.28
C ILE A 270 9.93 10.21 0.30
N ASN A 271 10.58 9.22 -0.32
CA ASN A 271 11.90 8.73 0.11
C ASN A 271 11.99 8.43 1.62
N SER A 272 10.93 7.88 2.20
CA SER A 272 10.80 7.74 3.66
C SER A 272 10.60 6.29 4.07
N ASP A 273 10.95 5.98 5.31
CA ASP A 273 10.80 4.65 5.92
C ASP A 273 9.75 4.72 7.03
N ILE A 274 8.69 3.93 6.92
CA ILE A 274 7.55 3.97 7.84
C ILE A 274 7.30 2.57 8.39
N SER A 275 7.47 2.39 9.70
CA SER A 275 7.45 1.05 10.29
C SER A 275 6.87 0.96 11.69
N TYR A 276 6.37 -0.24 12.03
CA TYR A 276 5.77 -0.53 13.34
C TYR A 276 4.64 0.44 13.70
N LEU A 277 3.75 0.76 12.77
CA LEU A 277 2.59 1.59 13.02
C LEU A 277 1.28 0.81 12.91
N GLY A 278 0.30 1.26 13.66
CA GLY A 278 -1.09 0.91 13.50
C GLY A 278 -1.57 -0.30 14.29
N ASN A 279 -2.87 -0.29 14.51
CA ASN A 279 -3.64 -1.28 15.27
C ASN A 279 -4.93 -1.65 14.53
N ASP A 280 -5.62 -2.68 15.02
CA ASP A 280 -6.92 -3.07 14.51
C ASP A 280 -8.02 -2.03 14.79
N LEU A 281 -9.16 -2.17 14.09
CA LEU A 281 -10.37 -1.48 14.55
C LEU A 281 -10.82 -2.17 15.83
N LEU A 282 -10.88 -1.41 16.92
CA LEU A 282 -11.17 -1.95 18.25
C LEU A 282 -12.59 -1.50 18.66
N PRO A 283 -13.64 -2.21 18.22
CA PRO A 283 -15.04 -1.82 18.47
C PRO A 283 -15.41 -1.81 19.95
N ASP A 284 -14.69 -2.55 20.80
CA ASP A 284 -14.89 -2.52 22.24
C ASP A 284 -14.14 -1.36 22.92
N ARG A 285 -13.36 -0.59 22.16
CA ARG A 285 -12.57 0.56 22.64
C ARG A 285 -13.05 1.91 22.12
N GLN A 286 -14.35 2.03 21.88
CA GLN A 286 -15.00 3.29 21.48
C GLN A 286 -15.00 4.34 22.60
N ASP A 287 -14.59 3.95 23.82
CA ASP A 287 -14.25 4.88 24.90
C ASP A 287 -13.08 5.80 24.53
N LEU A 288 -12.15 5.35 23.66
CA LEU A 288 -11.01 6.14 23.19
C LEU A 288 -11.39 6.96 21.94
N PRO A 289 -11.56 8.29 22.05
CA PRO A 289 -12.07 9.10 20.94
C PRO A 289 -11.16 9.09 19.71
N ILE A 290 -9.84 8.96 19.94
CA ILE A 290 -8.84 8.84 18.89
C ILE A 290 -9.05 7.63 17.96
N LEU A 291 -9.73 6.57 18.42
CA LEU A 291 -10.01 5.35 17.65
C LEU A 291 -11.36 5.41 16.89
N ARG A 292 -12.29 6.28 17.30
CA ARG A 292 -13.71 6.25 16.86
C ARG A 292 -13.90 6.35 15.36
N ASP A 293 -13.12 7.21 14.72
CA ASP A 293 -13.28 7.41 13.28
C ASP A 293 -12.82 6.18 12.49
N GLY A 294 -11.89 5.37 13.03
CA GLY A 294 -11.16 4.31 12.34
C GLY A 294 -9.91 4.82 11.60
N GLY A 295 -9.37 4.05 10.65
CA GLY A 295 -8.15 4.44 9.92
C GLY A 295 -6.93 4.49 10.84
N THR A 296 -6.87 3.56 11.79
CA THR A 296 -5.80 3.42 12.78
C THR A 296 -4.78 2.35 12.38
N TYR A 297 -4.90 1.81 11.16
CA TYR A 297 -4.20 0.61 10.70
C TYR A 297 -2.72 0.81 10.34
N GLY A 298 -2.16 2.00 10.49
CA GLY A 298 -0.77 2.30 10.11
C GLY A 298 -0.67 3.74 9.66
N VAL A 299 -0.63 3.95 8.35
CA VAL A 299 -0.77 5.28 7.73
C VAL A 299 -2.06 5.33 6.92
N SER A 300 -2.92 6.30 7.24
CA SER A 300 -4.26 6.38 6.63
C SER A 300 -4.56 7.73 6.00
N TRP A 301 -5.09 7.70 4.77
CA TRP A 301 -5.72 8.83 4.09
C TRP A 301 -7.21 8.62 4.05
N ARG A 302 -7.99 9.53 4.60
CA ARG A 302 -9.43 9.31 4.66
C ARG A 302 -10.24 10.56 4.65
N ILE A 303 -11.50 10.43 4.33
CA ILE A 303 -12.52 11.44 4.67
C ILE A 303 -13.31 11.01 5.92
N SER A 304 -14.08 11.94 6.45
CA SER A 304 -15.10 11.64 7.46
C SER A 304 -16.24 10.84 6.83
N LYS A 305 -16.92 10.01 7.64
CA LYS A 305 -18.05 9.21 7.15
C LYS A 305 -19.17 10.15 6.68
N GLY A 306 -19.71 9.91 5.49
CA GLY A 306 -20.81 10.71 4.93
C GLY A 306 -20.38 12.03 4.27
N THR A 307 -19.07 12.31 4.15
CA THR A 307 -18.57 13.51 3.46
C THR A 307 -18.06 13.25 2.04
N LEU A 308 -18.31 12.05 1.49
CA LEU A 308 -17.97 11.70 0.10
C LEU A 308 -18.63 12.71 -0.87
N GLY A 309 -17.84 13.21 -1.81
CA GLY A 309 -18.27 14.24 -2.77
C GLY A 309 -18.31 15.66 -2.21
N GLN A 310 -17.86 15.85 -0.96
CA GLN A 310 -17.72 17.17 -0.32
C GLN A 310 -16.32 17.37 0.26
N GLU A 311 -15.64 16.30 0.63
CA GLU A 311 -14.28 16.33 1.11
C GLU A 311 -13.38 15.39 0.31
N ILE A 312 -12.09 15.69 0.31
CA ILE A 312 -11.06 14.91 -0.37
C ILE A 312 -9.92 14.68 0.60
N ALA A 313 -9.52 13.42 0.76
CA ALA A 313 -8.16 13.08 1.18
C ALA A 313 -7.37 12.68 -0.05
N THR A 314 -6.12 13.14 -0.14
CA THR A 314 -5.26 12.85 -1.29
C THR A 314 -3.78 12.91 -0.90
N GLY A 315 -2.89 12.59 -1.84
CA GLY A 315 -1.47 12.54 -1.57
C GLY A 315 -0.63 11.93 -2.66
N TRP A 316 0.67 12.18 -2.54
CA TRP A 316 1.72 11.58 -3.35
C TRP A 316 2.65 10.73 -2.49
N VAL A 317 2.66 9.43 -2.74
CA VAL A 317 3.51 8.47 -2.02
C VAL A 317 4.49 7.83 -2.97
N GLU A 318 5.77 8.11 -2.77
CA GLU A 318 6.81 7.73 -3.71
C GLU A 318 8.13 7.30 -3.07
N HIS A 319 8.78 6.28 -3.64
CA HIS A 319 10.11 5.79 -3.26
C HIS A 319 10.24 5.52 -1.75
N SER A 320 9.14 5.12 -1.11
CA SER A 320 9.07 4.93 0.33
C SER A 320 8.89 3.46 0.69
N ILE A 321 9.26 3.12 1.92
CA ILE A 321 9.18 1.76 2.46
C ILE A 321 8.17 1.76 3.60
N PHE A 322 7.21 0.85 3.53
CA PHE A 322 6.20 0.60 4.56
C PHE A 322 6.33 -0.85 5.02
N HIS A 323 6.81 -1.06 6.24
CA HIS A 323 7.09 -2.40 6.73
C HIS A 323 6.76 -2.63 8.20
N ASN A 324 6.40 -3.86 8.56
CA ASN A 324 6.01 -4.21 9.94
C ASN A 324 4.87 -3.34 10.51
N ASN A 325 4.07 -2.70 9.66
CA ASN A 325 2.87 -2.01 10.07
C ASN A 325 1.69 -3.00 10.13
N ARG A 326 0.59 -2.60 10.78
CA ARG A 326 -0.63 -3.42 10.80
C ARG A 326 -1.16 -3.59 9.38
N PHE A 327 -1.39 -2.49 8.68
CA PHE A 327 -1.43 -2.34 7.23
C PHE A 327 -0.30 -1.39 6.83
N GLY A 328 0.33 -1.63 5.67
CA GLY A 328 1.35 -0.70 5.17
C GLY A 328 0.78 0.70 4.93
N ALA A 329 -0.33 0.78 4.19
CA ALA A 329 -1.13 1.99 4.06
C ALA A 329 -2.61 1.67 3.78
N TYR A 330 -3.49 2.60 4.17
CA TYR A 330 -4.93 2.49 4.03
C TYR A 330 -5.53 3.77 3.44
N SER A 331 -6.59 3.64 2.64
CA SER A 331 -7.40 4.80 2.27
C SER A 331 -8.91 4.60 2.37
N PHE A 332 -9.65 5.65 2.69
CA PHE A 332 -11.12 5.64 2.78
C PHE A 332 -11.70 6.91 2.14
N GLY A 333 -12.41 6.77 1.03
CA GLY A 333 -12.91 7.91 0.25
C GLY A 333 -11.81 8.88 -0.21
N ALA A 334 -10.56 8.40 -0.29
CA ALA A 334 -9.46 9.19 -0.82
C ALA A 334 -9.56 9.25 -2.35
N SER A 335 -9.13 10.34 -2.97
CA SER A 335 -9.18 10.44 -4.42
C SER A 335 -7.92 11.03 -5.01
N GLY A 336 -7.56 10.53 -6.19
CA GLY A 336 -6.43 11.07 -6.94
C GLY A 336 -5.09 10.78 -6.28
N MET A 337 -4.96 9.69 -5.52
CA MET A 337 -3.70 9.31 -4.89
C MET A 337 -2.65 8.88 -5.93
N MET A 338 -1.40 9.26 -5.73
CA MET A 338 -0.26 8.64 -6.43
C MET A 338 0.46 7.67 -5.49
N TRP A 339 0.65 6.43 -5.94
CA TRP A 339 1.45 5.40 -5.28
C TRP A 339 2.49 4.88 -6.27
N ARG A 340 3.74 5.34 -6.15
CA ARG A 340 4.80 5.04 -7.13
C ARG A 340 6.09 4.52 -6.50
N ASN A 341 6.64 3.44 -7.05
CA ASN A 341 7.98 2.95 -6.68
C ASN A 341 8.17 2.66 -5.17
N ASN A 342 7.11 2.29 -4.46
CA ASN A 342 7.16 1.99 -3.03
C ASN A 342 7.41 0.50 -2.76
N LEU A 343 7.93 0.19 -1.58
CA LEU A 343 8.01 -1.17 -1.05
C LEU A 343 7.07 -1.32 0.15
N PHE A 344 6.09 -2.21 0.03
CA PHE A 344 5.22 -2.63 1.11
C PHE A 344 5.57 -4.05 1.50
N SER A 345 6.24 -4.24 2.65
CA SER A 345 6.75 -5.56 3.00
C SER A 345 6.56 -5.93 4.45
N GLN A 346 6.27 -7.21 4.73
CA GLN A 346 6.17 -7.72 6.11
C GLN A 346 5.15 -6.95 6.95
N ASN A 347 4.14 -6.35 6.33
CA ASN A 347 3.01 -5.79 7.07
C ASN A 347 2.11 -6.94 7.53
N GLU A 348 1.52 -6.79 8.70
CA GLU A 348 0.84 -7.88 9.41
C GLU A 348 -0.39 -8.39 8.64
N VAL A 349 -1.04 -7.54 7.85
CA VAL A 349 -2.19 -7.93 7.03
C VAL A 349 -2.09 -7.45 5.59
N TYR A 350 -2.26 -6.15 5.30
CA TYR A 350 -2.24 -5.68 3.92
C TYR A 350 -0.99 -4.85 3.64
N GLY A 351 -0.44 -4.96 2.43
CA GLY A 351 0.55 -3.99 1.96
C GLY A 351 -0.10 -2.63 1.73
N LEU A 352 -1.05 -2.56 0.80
CA LEU A 352 -1.84 -1.36 0.52
C LEU A 352 -3.33 -1.73 0.35
N ASP A 353 -4.20 -1.02 1.06
CA ASP A 353 -5.65 -1.24 1.11
C ASP A 353 -6.45 0.04 0.82
N PRO A 354 -6.63 0.44 -0.46
CA PRO A 354 -7.59 1.47 -0.80
C PRO A 354 -9.01 0.92 -0.66
N HIS A 355 -9.79 1.59 0.18
CA HIS A 355 -11.09 1.11 0.64
C HIS A 355 -12.19 2.18 0.48
N ASP A 356 -13.45 1.74 0.40
CA ASP A 356 -14.68 2.57 0.42
C ASP A 356 -14.60 3.85 -0.40
N ASP A 357 -14.89 3.75 -1.70
CA ASP A 357 -14.94 4.89 -2.62
C ASP A 357 -13.58 5.61 -2.79
N SER A 358 -12.47 4.89 -2.54
CA SER A 358 -11.14 5.38 -2.86
C SER A 358 -10.85 5.27 -4.36
N ASN A 359 -10.84 6.41 -5.06
CA ASN A 359 -10.98 6.48 -6.52
C ASN A 359 -9.85 7.27 -7.20
N ASN A 360 -9.74 7.13 -8.52
CA ASN A 360 -8.85 7.93 -9.37
C ASN A 360 -7.36 7.86 -9.01
N ALA A 361 -6.95 6.82 -8.28
CA ALA A 361 -5.57 6.64 -7.87
C ALA A 361 -4.73 6.03 -9.00
N THR A 362 -3.46 6.41 -9.05
CA THR A 362 -2.44 5.72 -9.87
C THR A 362 -1.55 4.90 -8.95
N ILE A 363 -1.52 3.59 -9.15
CA ILE A 363 -0.72 2.63 -8.40
C ILE A 363 0.24 1.97 -9.38
N GLU A 364 1.51 2.41 -9.36
CA GLU A 364 2.50 1.95 -10.33
C GLU A 364 3.87 1.61 -9.75
N ASN A 365 4.48 0.56 -10.31
CA ASN A 365 5.86 0.17 -10.02
C ASN A 365 6.14 -0.12 -8.52
N ASN A 366 5.11 -0.42 -7.73
CA ASN A 366 5.25 -0.78 -6.32
C ASN A 366 5.57 -2.26 -6.17
N ARG A 367 6.13 -2.61 -5.01
CA ARG A 367 6.47 -3.99 -4.62
C ARG A 367 5.73 -4.36 -3.34
N PHE A 368 4.93 -5.42 -3.38
CA PHE A 368 4.17 -5.95 -2.24
C PHE A 368 4.71 -7.33 -1.85
N ILE A 369 5.50 -7.41 -0.78
CA ILE A 369 6.32 -8.60 -0.48
C ILE A 369 6.06 -9.13 0.93
N LYS A 370 5.67 -10.40 1.07
CA LYS A 370 5.57 -11.06 2.38
C LYS A 370 4.61 -10.37 3.38
N ASN A 371 3.49 -9.84 2.90
CA ASN A 371 2.43 -9.32 3.79
C ASN A 371 1.54 -10.47 4.30
N GLY A 372 1.02 -10.35 5.53
CA GLY A 372 0.30 -11.43 6.22
C GLY A 372 -1.10 -11.75 5.70
N LYS A 373 -1.62 -10.98 4.74
CA LYS A 373 -2.78 -11.35 3.90
C LYS A 373 -2.51 -11.00 2.45
N HIS A 374 -3.14 -9.94 1.94
CA HIS A 374 -3.02 -9.53 0.54
C HIS A 374 -1.85 -8.57 0.37
N GLY A 375 -1.13 -8.69 -0.75
CA GLY A 375 -0.12 -7.69 -1.11
C GLY A 375 -0.78 -6.34 -1.35
N PHE A 376 -1.76 -6.33 -2.24
CA PHE A 376 -2.59 -5.18 -2.57
C PHE A 376 -4.05 -5.61 -2.64
N ILE A 377 -4.94 -4.82 -2.04
CA ILE A 377 -6.38 -5.03 -2.13
C ILE A 377 -7.08 -3.69 -2.39
N VAL A 378 -7.99 -3.66 -3.37
CA VAL A 378 -9.00 -2.59 -3.46
C VAL A 378 -10.34 -3.16 -3.03
N SER A 379 -11.06 -2.44 -2.17
CA SER A 379 -12.27 -2.97 -1.54
C SER A 379 -13.37 -1.91 -1.43
N LYS A 380 -14.57 -2.22 -1.94
CA LYS A 380 -15.78 -1.37 -1.84
C LYS A 380 -15.73 -0.13 -2.71
N ARG A 381 -16.22 -0.26 -3.96
CA ARG A 381 -16.48 0.83 -4.92
C ARG A 381 -15.25 1.68 -5.23
N CYS A 382 -14.08 1.06 -5.30
CA CYS A 382 -12.82 1.70 -5.69
C CYS A 382 -12.69 1.76 -7.23
N ASN A 383 -13.18 2.86 -7.81
CA ASN A 383 -13.35 3.06 -9.24
C ASN A 383 -12.25 3.95 -9.86
N TYR A 384 -12.04 3.80 -11.17
CA TYR A 384 -11.13 4.62 -11.99
C TYR A 384 -9.67 4.63 -11.50
N ASN A 385 -9.26 3.57 -10.81
CA ASN A 385 -7.88 3.39 -10.36
C ASN A 385 -7.05 2.75 -11.47
N VAL A 386 -5.84 3.26 -11.71
CA VAL A 386 -4.87 2.67 -12.64
C VAL A 386 -3.88 1.84 -11.86
N ILE A 387 -3.85 0.53 -12.09
CA ILE A 387 -2.92 -0.41 -11.43
C ILE A 387 -2.02 -1.01 -12.51
N ARG A 388 -0.72 -0.68 -12.51
CA ARG A 388 0.21 -1.13 -13.55
C ARG A 388 1.63 -1.37 -13.04
N ASN A 389 2.34 -2.32 -13.65
CA ASN A 389 3.76 -2.59 -13.40
C ASN A 389 4.15 -2.86 -11.93
N ASN A 390 3.18 -3.21 -11.09
CA ASN A 390 3.45 -3.58 -9.71
C ASN A 390 3.92 -5.04 -9.63
N ILE A 391 4.70 -5.38 -8.61
CA ILE A 391 5.15 -6.74 -8.31
C ILE A 391 4.57 -7.16 -6.96
N SER A 392 3.93 -8.32 -6.88
CA SER A 392 3.36 -8.84 -5.63
C SER A 392 3.77 -10.29 -5.44
N VAL A 393 4.54 -10.59 -4.38
CA VAL A 393 5.25 -11.87 -4.19
C VAL A 393 5.20 -12.30 -2.72
N ASP A 394 5.07 -13.60 -2.48
CA ASP A 394 5.14 -14.25 -1.16
C ASP A 394 4.18 -13.70 -0.09
N ASN A 395 3.07 -13.04 -0.48
CA ASN A 395 2.03 -12.67 0.47
C ASN A 395 1.25 -13.93 0.92
N GLN A 396 0.73 -13.93 2.14
CA GLN A 396 0.11 -15.14 2.72
C GLN A 396 -1.19 -15.55 2.00
N LEU A 397 -1.92 -14.59 1.45
CA LEU A 397 -3.09 -14.80 0.61
C LEU A 397 -2.79 -14.33 -0.84
N HIS A 398 -3.70 -13.56 -1.45
CA HIS A 398 -3.53 -13.10 -2.83
C HIS A 398 -2.45 -12.03 -3.03
N GLY A 399 -1.82 -12.02 -4.21
CA GLY A 399 -0.95 -10.92 -4.62
C GLY A 399 -1.73 -9.61 -4.85
N TYR A 400 -2.82 -9.71 -5.61
CA TYR A 400 -3.76 -8.63 -5.89
C TYR A 400 -5.18 -9.12 -5.62
N MET A 401 -5.99 -8.34 -4.92
CA MET A 401 -7.40 -8.61 -4.70
C MET A 401 -8.24 -7.40 -5.11
N LEU A 402 -9.20 -7.61 -6.00
CA LEU A 402 -10.21 -6.63 -6.34
C LEU A 402 -11.51 -7.12 -5.71
N HIS A 403 -12.02 -6.35 -4.76
CA HIS A 403 -13.12 -6.74 -3.89
C HIS A 403 -14.21 -5.68 -3.92
N GLU A 404 -15.44 -6.15 -4.07
CA GLU A 404 -16.73 -5.41 -4.09
C GLU A 404 -16.76 -4.00 -4.69
#